data_AF-A0A0F6W7B1-F1
#
_entry.id   AF-A0A0F6W7B1-F1
#
_cell.length_a   1.000
_cell.length_b   1.000
_cell.length_c   1.000
_cell.angle_alpha   90.00
_cell.angle_beta   90.00
_cell.angle_gamma   90.00
#
_symmetry.space_group_name_H-M   'P 1'
#
loop_
_entity.id
_entity.type
_entity.pdbx_description
1 polymer ?
#
loop_
_entity_poly.entity_id
_entity_poly.type
_entity_poly.pdbx_seq_one_letter_code
_entity_poly.pdbx_strand_id
1 'polypeptide(L)'
;MRSDAMCLLSILIVCGCGGGGGGGTGGGGDGGAGDGGVEELTIAEYGDQLAAATCAQAVGCCAPIELHYQFALADAPVTDRASCEAYLGNFLDLEALVRPSIERGRSTWDGARAAECVAMLEALSCDEYSARLRLMGDAPLGCNPITGLVAEGGACGAPWECASGYCAGVSSGVEGTCAALPGVDEECPTGQCAEGLRCDLGNNTCVQPKADGAECTSDDECASNGCSAVQGTPGVCNEPSVCDGDLADDENEVYGTCSMHDPRGPDLAIDCRLGTSGIWECDCNADGVETSCSPGAWDEVGEGSVCEGWGCCGFSARAR
;
A
#
# COMPACT_ATOMS: atom_id res chain seq x y z
N MET A 1 -5.72 17.19 13.63
CA MET A 1 -5.52 16.64 12.27
C MET A 1 -4.44 15.55 12.27
N ARG A 2 -4.41 14.65 13.26
CA ARG A 2 -3.49 13.48 13.32
C ARG A 2 -4.25 12.16 13.49
N SER A 3 -5.59 12.19 13.47
CA SER A 3 -6.43 11.04 13.81
C SER A 3 -6.68 10.10 12.65
N ASP A 4 -6.59 10.58 11.40
CA ASP A 4 -6.81 9.74 10.21
C ASP A 4 -5.56 8.90 9.84
N ALA A 5 -4.36 9.36 10.23
CA ALA A 5 -3.11 8.61 10.02
C ALA A 5 -3.03 7.31 10.86
N MET A 6 -3.79 7.23 11.96
CA MET A 6 -3.80 6.06 12.84
C MET A 6 -4.55 4.86 12.25
N CYS A 7 -5.49 5.10 11.32
CA CYS A 7 -6.23 4.03 10.66
C CYS A 7 -5.37 3.34 9.59
N LEU A 8 -4.59 4.10 8.82
CA LEU A 8 -3.61 3.58 7.85
C LEU A 8 -2.49 2.77 8.51
N LEU A 9 -2.03 3.18 9.69
CA LEU A 9 -1.01 2.43 10.41
C LEU A 9 -1.56 1.16 11.10
N SER A 10 -2.86 1.14 11.43
CA SER A 10 -3.54 -0.06 11.93
C SER A 10 -3.67 -1.14 10.86
N ILE A 11 -3.64 -0.73 9.57
CA ILE A 11 -3.59 -1.64 8.43
C ILE A 11 -2.17 -2.23 8.34
N LEU A 12 -1.09 -1.44 8.38
CA LEU A 12 0.29 -1.95 8.21
C LEU A 12 0.83 -2.90 9.31
N ILE A 13 0.19 -2.98 10.48
CA ILE A 13 0.75 -3.71 11.65
C ILE A 13 -0.06 -4.96 12.02
N VAL A 14 -1.20 -5.24 11.36
CA VAL A 14 -2.13 -6.27 11.86
C VAL A 14 -2.49 -7.30 10.79
N CYS A 15 -1.74 -8.40 10.80
CA CYS A 15 -2.27 -9.77 10.68
C CYS A 15 -1.29 -10.78 11.31
N GLY A 16 -1.87 -11.73 12.05
CA GLY A 16 -1.23 -12.48 13.11
C GLY A 16 -0.41 -13.70 12.68
N CYS A 17 0.43 -14.12 13.63
CA CYS A 17 1.19 -15.35 13.66
C CYS A 17 0.29 -16.61 13.61
N GLY A 18 0.16 -17.21 12.43
CA GLY A 18 -0.12 -18.64 12.26
C GLY A 18 1.20 -19.40 12.04
N GLY A 19 1.82 -19.90 13.12
CA GLY A 19 3.09 -20.65 13.05
C GLY A 19 2.96 -21.99 12.32
N GLY A 20 3.16 -21.99 11.01
CA GLY A 20 3.28 -23.20 10.18
C GLY A 20 4.64 -23.87 10.33
N GLY A 21 4.74 -24.87 11.22
CA GLY A 21 5.96 -25.67 11.41
C GLY A 21 6.29 -26.56 10.21
N GLY A 22 7.11 -26.05 9.29
CA GLY A 22 7.69 -26.81 8.17
C GLY A 22 8.91 -27.61 8.61
N GLY A 23 8.74 -28.92 8.87
CA GLY A 23 9.81 -29.85 9.18
C GLY A 23 10.67 -30.21 7.96
N GLY A 24 11.84 -29.58 7.82
CA GLY A 24 12.86 -29.94 6.84
C GLY A 24 14.06 -30.62 7.51
N THR A 25 14.18 -31.94 7.39
CA THR A 25 15.36 -32.71 7.79
C THR A 25 16.31 -32.86 6.60
N GLY A 26 17.56 -32.39 6.71
CA GLY A 26 18.61 -32.82 5.79
C GLY A 26 19.93 -32.06 5.83
N GLY A 27 21.02 -32.78 6.13
CA GLY A 27 22.35 -32.53 5.55
C GLY A 27 23.37 -31.84 6.43
N GLY A 28 24.13 -32.63 7.20
CA GLY A 28 25.29 -32.16 7.97
C GLY A 28 26.47 -31.73 7.11
N GLY A 29 27.04 -30.57 7.44
CA GLY A 29 28.34 -30.09 7.00
C GLY A 29 28.99 -29.30 8.13
N ASP A 30 29.96 -29.92 8.81
CA ASP A 30 30.78 -29.27 9.84
C ASP A 30 31.78 -28.30 9.19
N GLY A 31 31.32 -27.09 8.89
CA GLY A 31 32.17 -25.95 8.53
C GLY A 31 31.97 -24.85 9.57
N GLY A 32 33.01 -24.54 10.34
CA GLY A 32 32.96 -23.58 11.45
C GLY A 32 32.37 -22.24 11.07
N ALA A 33 31.10 -22.03 11.45
CA ALA A 33 30.40 -20.77 11.36
C ALA A 33 30.94 -19.84 12.46
N GLY A 34 31.56 -18.74 12.05
CA GLY A 34 31.70 -17.61 12.94
C GLY A 34 30.30 -17.18 13.36
N ASP A 35 30.11 -16.97 14.66
CA ASP A 35 28.90 -16.49 15.31
C ASP A 35 28.61 -15.05 14.89
N GLY A 36 28.34 -14.85 13.59
CA GLY A 36 27.84 -13.63 13.00
C GLY A 36 26.35 -13.55 13.26
N GLY A 37 25.97 -13.47 14.54
CA GLY A 37 24.59 -13.21 14.93
C GLY A 37 24.06 -12.02 14.14
N VAL A 38 22.83 -12.14 13.63
CA VAL A 38 22.15 -11.02 12.99
C VAL A 38 22.18 -9.84 13.95
N GLU A 39 22.63 -8.69 13.47
CA GLU A 39 22.64 -7.47 14.28
C GLU A 39 21.18 -7.13 14.64
N GLU A 40 20.86 -7.17 15.93
CA GLU A 40 19.50 -6.88 16.39
C GLU A 40 19.14 -5.43 16.10
N LEU A 41 17.96 -5.20 15.52
CA LEU A 41 17.46 -3.85 15.28
C LEU A 41 16.73 -3.30 16.50
N THR A 42 16.98 -2.02 16.81
CA THR A 42 16.11 -1.26 17.70
C THR A 42 14.78 -0.93 17.00
N ILE A 43 13.78 -0.47 17.76
CA ILE A 43 12.47 -0.08 17.20
C ILE A 43 12.63 1.04 16.16
N ALA A 44 13.50 2.02 16.45
CA ALA A 44 13.75 3.13 15.54
C ALA A 44 14.46 2.66 14.26
N GLU A 45 15.52 1.85 14.38
CA GLU A 45 16.24 1.31 13.23
C GLU A 45 15.36 0.41 12.36
N TYR A 46 14.44 -0.35 12.97
CA TYR A 46 13.49 -1.16 12.21
C TYR A 46 12.58 -0.31 11.34
N GLY A 47 12.02 0.79 11.86
CA GLY A 47 11.17 1.69 11.08
C GLY A 47 11.91 2.24 9.85
N ASP A 48 13.15 2.73 10.06
CA ASP A 48 13.99 3.28 9.00
C ASP A 48 14.37 2.21 7.96
N GLN A 49 14.80 1.02 8.39
CA GLN A 49 15.23 -0.05 7.49
C GLN A 49 14.07 -0.69 6.76
N LEU A 50 12.91 -0.85 7.41
CA LEU A 50 11.69 -1.34 6.75
C LEU A 50 11.22 -0.36 5.68
N ALA A 51 11.24 0.95 5.95
CA ALA A 51 10.95 1.97 4.95
C ALA A 51 11.91 1.88 3.75
N ALA A 52 13.22 1.82 4.03
CA ALA A 52 14.25 1.73 3.01
C ALA A 52 14.12 0.48 2.13
N ALA A 53 13.86 -0.69 2.73
CA ALA A 53 13.67 -1.94 2.01
C ALA A 53 12.36 -1.92 1.18
N THR A 54 11.26 -1.42 1.76
CA THR A 54 9.97 -1.28 1.05
C THR A 54 10.11 -0.37 -0.16
N CYS A 55 10.76 0.79 0.01
CA CYS A 55 10.94 1.76 -1.06
C CYS A 55 11.93 1.30 -2.13
N ALA A 56 12.95 0.52 -1.76
CA ALA A 56 13.84 -0.11 -2.73
C ALA A 56 13.10 -1.10 -3.62
N GLN A 57 12.21 -1.93 -3.04
CA GLN A 57 11.37 -2.86 -3.80
C GLN A 57 10.35 -2.13 -4.66
N ALA A 58 9.61 -1.17 -4.09
CA ALA A 58 8.63 -0.38 -4.83
C ALA A 58 9.26 0.27 -6.07
N VAL A 59 10.35 1.03 -5.89
CA VAL A 59 10.99 1.75 -7.01
C VAL A 59 11.72 0.81 -7.97
N GLY A 60 12.16 -0.36 -7.49
CA GLY A 60 12.84 -1.35 -8.31
C GLY A 60 11.92 -2.23 -9.16
N CYS A 61 10.68 -2.45 -8.70
CA CYS A 61 9.75 -3.40 -9.27
C CYS A 61 8.54 -2.74 -9.94
N CYS A 62 8.10 -1.60 -9.43
CA CYS A 62 6.94 -0.90 -9.97
C CYS A 62 7.37 0.08 -11.08
N ALA A 63 6.57 0.18 -12.13
CA ALA A 63 6.58 1.30 -13.05
C ALA A 63 6.14 2.61 -12.35
N PRO A 64 6.47 3.79 -12.91
CA PRO A 64 6.13 5.06 -12.28
C PRO A 64 4.63 5.26 -12.01
N ILE A 65 3.76 4.69 -12.85
CA ILE A 65 2.30 4.77 -12.66
C ILE A 65 1.82 3.90 -11.50
N GLU A 66 2.37 2.69 -11.37
CA GLU A 66 2.05 1.77 -10.28
C GLU A 66 2.48 2.35 -8.94
N LEU A 67 3.65 3.02 -8.89
CA LEU A 67 4.07 3.79 -7.71
C LEU A 67 3.06 4.87 -7.34
N HIS A 68 2.52 5.57 -8.34
CA HIS A 68 1.51 6.60 -8.10
C HIS A 68 0.27 6.00 -7.42
N TYR A 69 -0.18 4.81 -7.85
CA TYR A 69 -1.33 4.13 -7.23
C TYR A 69 -1.02 3.61 -5.83
N GLN A 70 0.12 2.96 -5.66
CA GLN A 70 0.58 2.46 -4.38
C GLN A 70 0.65 3.58 -3.32
N PHE A 71 1.04 4.78 -3.74
CA PHE A 71 1.19 5.95 -2.89
C PHE A 71 0.17 7.05 -3.19
N ALA A 72 -1.04 6.68 -3.67
CA ALA A 72 -2.06 7.65 -4.09
C ALA A 72 -2.55 8.58 -2.96
N LEU A 73 -2.34 8.18 -1.69
CA LEU A 73 -2.68 8.96 -0.50
C LEU A 73 -1.55 9.89 -0.04
N ALA A 74 -0.40 9.90 -0.72
CA ALA A 74 0.69 10.80 -0.40
C ALA A 74 0.35 12.26 -0.77
N ASP A 75 0.64 13.19 0.13
CA ASP A 75 0.46 14.63 -0.10
C ASP A 75 1.31 15.16 -1.27
N ALA A 76 2.36 14.42 -1.64
CA ALA A 76 3.24 14.70 -2.76
C ALA A 76 3.50 13.41 -3.55
N PRO A 77 3.70 13.49 -4.89
CA PRO A 77 4.02 12.33 -5.70
C PRO A 77 5.27 11.59 -5.19
N VAL A 78 5.15 10.27 -5.04
CA VAL A 78 6.27 9.38 -4.79
C VAL A 78 6.82 8.91 -6.13
N THR A 79 7.96 9.45 -6.54
CA THR A 79 8.55 9.20 -7.87
C THR A 79 9.94 8.56 -7.80
N ASP A 80 10.50 8.47 -6.61
CA ASP A 80 11.81 7.91 -6.37
C ASP A 80 11.93 7.37 -4.95
N ARG A 81 13.08 6.75 -4.65
CA ARG A 81 13.34 6.14 -3.36
C ARG A 81 13.30 7.16 -2.21
N ALA A 82 13.83 8.37 -2.43
CA ALA A 82 13.93 9.38 -1.38
C ALA A 82 12.55 9.94 -0.98
N SER A 83 11.68 10.20 -1.97
CA SER A 83 10.29 10.62 -1.74
C SER A 83 9.47 9.52 -1.09
N CYS A 84 9.69 8.25 -1.46
CA CYS A 84 9.07 7.10 -0.81
C CYS A 84 9.51 6.97 0.66
N GLU A 85 10.81 7.02 0.95
CA GLU A 85 11.35 6.90 2.31
C GLU A 85 10.86 8.05 3.19
N ALA A 86 10.79 9.28 2.65
CA ALA A 86 10.23 10.43 3.35
C ALA A 86 8.73 10.25 3.66
N TYR A 87 7.95 9.67 2.75
CA TYR A 87 6.55 9.35 2.99
C TYR A 87 6.40 8.29 4.08
N LEU A 88 7.02 7.11 3.89
CA LEU A 88 6.90 5.97 4.82
C LEU A 88 7.52 6.26 6.20
N GLY A 89 8.62 7.00 6.28
CA GLY A 89 9.26 7.37 7.54
C GLY A 89 8.34 8.12 8.50
N ASN A 90 7.36 8.89 7.98
CA ASN A 90 6.36 9.55 8.82
C ASN A 90 5.34 8.57 9.43
N PHE A 91 5.03 7.48 8.73
CA PHE A 91 4.11 6.45 9.20
C PHE A 91 4.81 5.44 10.11
N LEU A 92 6.08 5.14 9.83
CA LEU A 92 6.87 4.11 10.51
C LEU A 92 7.69 4.66 11.69
N ASP A 93 7.31 5.79 12.29
CA ASP A 93 7.80 6.24 13.61
C ASP A 93 7.21 5.36 14.73
N LEU A 94 7.62 4.08 14.73
CA LEU A 94 7.15 3.05 15.64
C LEU A 94 7.63 3.29 17.07
N GLU A 95 8.75 3.99 17.25
CA GLU A 95 9.36 4.25 18.55
C GLU A 95 8.37 4.96 19.49
N ALA A 96 7.76 6.07 19.02
CA ALA A 96 6.81 6.83 19.80
C ALA A 96 5.51 6.06 20.12
N LEU A 97 5.16 5.07 19.30
CA LEU A 97 3.93 4.29 19.39
C LEU A 97 4.09 3.04 20.27
N VAL A 98 5.19 2.32 20.12
CA VAL A 98 5.40 0.99 20.69
C VAL A 98 6.09 1.06 22.05
N ARG A 99 7.06 1.98 22.22
CA ARG A 99 7.82 2.10 23.47
C ARG A 99 6.95 2.28 24.71
N PRO A 100 5.90 3.12 24.71
CA PRO A 100 5.01 3.24 25.87
C PRO A 100 4.28 1.93 26.22
N SER A 101 4.03 1.03 25.27
CA SER A 101 3.45 -0.30 25.56
C SER A 101 4.46 -1.20 26.27
N ILE A 102 5.70 -1.24 25.76
CA ILE A 102 6.79 -2.04 26.33
C ILE A 102 7.11 -1.58 27.76
N GLU A 103 7.19 -0.27 28.00
CA GLU A 103 7.42 0.29 29.34
C GLU A 103 6.31 -0.06 30.34
N ARG A 104 5.08 -0.27 29.87
CA ARG A 104 3.95 -0.75 30.68
C ARG A 104 3.90 -2.27 30.82
N GLY A 105 4.81 -3.00 30.18
CA GLY A 105 4.82 -4.46 30.16
C GLY A 105 3.65 -5.07 29.37
N ARG A 106 3.09 -4.35 28.39
CA ARG A 106 1.97 -4.80 27.56
C ARG A 106 2.39 -5.40 26.22
N SER A 107 3.63 -5.15 25.79
CA SER A 107 4.24 -5.78 24.61
C SER A 107 5.73 -6.05 24.87
N THR A 108 6.33 -6.92 24.07
CA THR A 108 7.79 -7.10 23.96
C THR A 108 8.28 -6.81 22.54
N TRP A 109 9.56 -6.46 22.43
CA TRP A 109 10.27 -6.24 21.17
C TRP A 109 11.28 -7.37 20.93
N ASP A 110 11.34 -7.86 19.70
CA ASP A 110 12.32 -8.82 19.21
C ASP A 110 13.13 -8.19 18.06
N GLY A 111 14.32 -7.70 18.40
CA GLY A 111 15.20 -7.03 17.44
C GLY A 111 15.83 -7.97 16.41
N ALA A 112 16.01 -9.25 16.76
CA ALA A 112 16.49 -10.25 15.80
C ALA A 112 15.40 -10.55 14.76
N ARG A 113 14.15 -10.71 15.20
CA ARG A 113 13.01 -10.87 14.29
C ARG A 113 12.82 -9.66 13.39
N ALA A 114 13.04 -8.46 13.92
CA ALA A 114 13.02 -7.22 13.13
C ALA A 114 14.09 -7.22 12.02
N ALA A 115 15.31 -7.69 12.31
CA ALA A 115 16.36 -7.82 11.29
C ALA A 115 16.01 -8.86 10.22
N GLU A 116 15.51 -10.03 10.63
CA GLU A 116 15.04 -11.08 9.72
C GLU A 116 13.93 -10.57 8.80
N CYS A 117 13.00 -9.79 9.35
CA CYS A 117 11.92 -9.13 8.63
C CYS A 117 12.40 -8.25 7.48
N VAL A 118 13.34 -7.34 7.76
CA VAL A 118 13.93 -6.46 6.74
C VAL A 118 14.65 -7.30 5.69
N ALA A 119 15.47 -8.26 6.12
CA ALA A 119 16.21 -9.13 5.20
C ALA A 119 15.29 -9.96 4.29
N MET A 120 14.15 -10.45 4.80
CA MET A 120 13.16 -11.15 3.98
C MET A 120 12.56 -10.23 2.91
N LEU A 121 12.26 -8.97 3.24
CA LEU A 121 11.72 -8.01 2.28
C LEU A 121 12.75 -7.65 1.21
N GLU A 122 14.01 -7.45 1.59
CA GLU A 122 15.11 -7.18 0.65
C GLU A 122 15.39 -8.35 -0.29
N ALA A 123 15.09 -9.58 0.13
CA ALA A 123 15.32 -10.79 -0.65
C ALA A 123 14.21 -11.13 -1.65
N LEU A 124 13.08 -10.41 -1.62
CA LEU A 124 11.95 -10.69 -2.53
C LEU A 124 12.30 -10.39 -3.98
N SER A 125 11.81 -11.23 -4.89
CA SER A 125 11.68 -10.86 -6.31
C SER A 125 10.55 -9.85 -6.50
N CYS A 126 10.49 -9.21 -7.68
CA CYS A 126 9.37 -8.33 -8.01
C CYS A 126 8.03 -9.07 -8.02
N ASP A 127 7.95 -10.28 -8.58
CA ASP A 127 6.74 -11.11 -8.51
C ASP A 127 6.31 -11.39 -7.06
N GLU A 128 7.25 -11.70 -6.16
CA GLU A 128 6.97 -11.97 -4.75
C GLU A 128 6.61 -10.72 -3.95
N TYR A 129 7.14 -9.56 -4.34
CA TYR A 129 6.82 -8.27 -3.76
C TYR A 129 5.45 -7.78 -4.22
N SER A 130 5.17 -7.80 -5.53
CA SER A 130 3.87 -7.54 -6.13
C SER A 130 2.79 -8.40 -5.49
N ALA A 131 3.02 -9.72 -5.40
CA ALA A 131 2.08 -10.65 -4.76
C ALA A 131 1.80 -10.34 -3.28
N ARG A 132 2.74 -9.68 -2.58
CA ARG A 132 2.57 -9.26 -1.19
C ARG A 132 1.91 -7.90 -1.04
N LEU A 133 2.14 -6.95 -1.96
CA LEU A 133 1.44 -5.67 -1.96
C LEU A 133 -0.09 -5.85 -2.05
N ARG A 134 -0.55 -6.95 -2.62
CA ARG A 134 -1.96 -7.38 -2.65
C ARG A 134 -2.60 -7.36 -1.26
N LEU A 135 -1.82 -7.62 -0.21
CA LEU A 135 -2.26 -7.64 1.17
C LEU A 135 -1.74 -6.40 1.89
N MET A 136 -2.10 -5.18 1.46
CA MET A 136 -1.57 -3.93 2.05
C MET A 136 -1.77 -3.76 3.58
N GLY A 137 -2.41 -4.71 4.27
CA GLY A 137 -2.46 -4.79 5.74
C GLY A 137 -1.68 -5.94 6.40
N ASP A 138 -1.12 -6.86 5.62
CA ASP A 138 -0.40 -8.01 6.17
C ASP A 138 1.09 -7.74 5.96
N ALA A 139 1.76 -7.25 7.01
CA ALA A 139 3.21 -7.42 7.10
C ALA A 139 3.55 -8.88 6.73
N PRO A 140 4.63 -9.14 5.96
CA PRO A 140 4.91 -10.46 5.38
C PRO A 140 4.62 -11.56 6.41
N LEU A 141 3.67 -12.46 6.15
CA LEU A 141 3.14 -13.37 7.17
C LEU A 141 4.23 -13.90 8.14
N GLY A 142 4.08 -13.55 9.42
CA GLY A 142 5.04 -13.86 10.48
C GLY A 142 6.09 -12.77 10.78
N CYS A 143 6.13 -11.69 10.02
CA CYS A 143 7.05 -10.58 10.22
C CYS A 143 6.48 -9.56 11.20
N ASN A 144 6.42 -9.94 12.47
CA ASN A 144 6.02 -9.04 13.55
C ASN A 144 7.06 -9.09 14.69
N PRO A 145 7.93 -8.08 14.83
CA PRO A 145 8.89 -8.01 15.93
C PRO A 145 8.25 -7.61 17.27
N ILE A 146 6.94 -7.32 17.29
CA ILE A 146 6.20 -6.94 18.49
C ILE A 146 5.31 -8.11 18.91
N THR A 147 5.46 -8.57 20.15
CA THR A 147 4.55 -9.56 20.74
C THR A 147 3.67 -8.89 21.78
N GLY A 148 2.35 -8.96 21.60
CA GLY A 148 1.37 -8.50 22.59
C GLY A 148 1.31 -9.46 23.79
N LEU A 149 1.26 -8.91 25.00
CA LEU A 149 1.23 -9.66 26.25
C LEU A 149 -0.11 -9.57 26.99
N VAL A 150 -1.00 -8.69 26.58
CA VAL A 150 -2.30 -8.51 27.21
C VAL A 150 -3.24 -9.63 26.74
N ALA A 151 -3.70 -10.45 27.68
CA ALA A 151 -4.66 -11.50 27.40
C ALA A 151 -6.04 -10.91 27.02
N GLU A 152 -6.87 -11.71 26.36
CA GLU A 152 -8.26 -11.35 26.09
C GLU A 152 -9.00 -10.91 27.36
N GLY A 153 -9.82 -9.87 27.24
CA GLY A 153 -10.49 -9.19 28.35
C GLY A 153 -9.63 -8.14 29.07
N GLY A 154 -8.33 -8.04 28.80
CA GLY A 154 -7.45 -7.01 29.36
C GLY A 154 -7.58 -5.66 28.67
N ALA A 155 -7.25 -4.57 29.37
CA ALA A 155 -7.25 -3.22 28.80
C ALA A 155 -6.08 -3.01 27.84
N CYS A 156 -6.34 -2.39 26.70
CA CYS A 156 -5.35 -2.11 25.65
C CYS A 156 -5.51 -0.70 25.07
N GLY A 157 -4.40 -0.08 24.69
CA GLY A 157 -4.36 1.17 23.94
C GLY A 157 -4.13 0.97 22.45
N ALA A 158 -3.72 -0.23 22.03
CA ALA A 158 -3.46 -0.54 20.63
C ALA A 158 -3.55 -2.06 20.36
N PRO A 159 -3.75 -2.47 19.09
CA PRO A 159 -3.89 -3.89 18.72
C PRO A 159 -2.65 -4.74 19.07
N TRP A 160 -1.43 -4.20 18.90
CA TRP A 160 -0.16 -4.91 19.19
C TRP A 160 0.13 -5.13 20.68
N GLU A 161 -0.72 -4.64 21.58
CA GLU A 161 -0.65 -4.95 23.01
C GLU A 161 -1.32 -6.29 23.32
N CYS A 162 -2.30 -6.68 22.50
CA CYS A 162 -3.11 -7.87 22.72
C CYS A 162 -2.42 -9.12 22.17
N ALA A 163 -2.46 -10.22 22.91
CA ALA A 163 -1.99 -11.52 22.42
C ALA A 163 -2.76 -11.99 21.18
N SER A 164 -4.00 -11.54 21.01
CA SER A 164 -4.84 -11.76 19.83
C SER A 164 -4.50 -10.84 18.64
N GLY A 165 -3.70 -9.80 18.85
CA GLY A 165 -3.47 -8.75 17.86
C GLY A 165 -4.65 -7.79 17.65
N TYR A 166 -5.69 -7.84 18.50
CA TYR A 166 -6.90 -7.03 18.35
C TYR A 166 -7.35 -6.33 19.64
N CYS A 167 -7.55 -5.02 19.57
CA CYS A 167 -7.98 -4.16 20.67
C CYS A 167 -9.34 -3.52 20.37
N ALA A 168 -10.41 -4.10 20.89
CA ALA A 168 -11.78 -3.67 20.62
C ALA A 168 -12.13 -2.37 21.36
N GLY A 169 -12.82 -1.45 20.68
CA GLY A 169 -13.38 -0.25 21.31
C GLY A 169 -12.37 0.84 21.68
N VAL A 170 -11.14 0.76 21.18
CA VAL A 170 -10.16 1.83 21.34
C VAL A 170 -10.66 3.11 20.67
N SER A 171 -10.55 4.25 21.36
CA SER A 171 -10.88 5.56 20.79
C SER A 171 -10.02 6.65 21.44
N SER A 172 -10.13 7.90 21.00
CA SER A 172 -9.26 8.98 21.48
C SER A 172 -9.41 9.19 22.99
N GLY A 173 -8.38 8.79 23.75
CA GLY A 173 -8.33 8.91 25.21
C GLY A 173 -9.07 7.82 25.99
N VAL A 174 -9.57 6.78 25.32
CA VAL A 174 -10.24 5.64 25.97
C VAL A 174 -9.55 4.35 25.56
N GLU A 175 -9.12 3.57 26.56
CA GLU A 175 -8.58 2.23 26.33
C GLU A 175 -9.68 1.29 25.84
N GLY A 176 -9.31 0.44 24.89
CA GLY A 176 -10.12 -0.68 24.46
C GLY A 176 -9.94 -1.89 25.37
N THR A 177 -10.45 -3.03 24.89
CA THR A 177 -10.28 -4.34 25.53
C THR A 177 -9.78 -5.35 24.51
N CYS A 178 -8.76 -6.11 24.87
CA CYS A 178 -8.27 -7.18 24.01
C CYS A 178 -9.37 -8.20 23.78
N ALA A 179 -9.61 -8.54 22.52
CA ALA A 179 -10.63 -9.50 22.12
C ALA A 179 -10.12 -10.34 20.95
N ALA A 180 -10.82 -11.42 20.63
CA ALA A 180 -10.59 -12.11 19.37
C ALA A 180 -10.97 -11.19 18.18
N LEU A 181 -10.32 -11.39 17.04
CA LEU A 181 -10.71 -10.72 15.79
C LEU A 181 -12.16 -11.10 15.42
N PRO A 182 -12.98 -10.17 14.90
CA PRO A 182 -14.36 -10.48 14.55
C PRO A 182 -14.47 -11.54 13.45
N GLY A 183 -15.35 -12.50 13.64
CA GLY A 183 -15.68 -13.56 12.69
C GLY A 183 -16.71 -13.12 11.64
N VAL A 184 -17.10 -14.04 10.76
CA VAL A 184 -18.10 -13.76 9.71
C VAL A 184 -19.40 -13.20 10.30
N ASP A 185 -19.95 -12.18 9.63
CA ASP A 185 -21.14 -11.43 10.03
C ASP A 185 -21.02 -10.61 11.33
N GLU A 186 -19.86 -10.61 12.00
CA GLU A 186 -19.59 -9.76 13.16
C GLU A 186 -19.11 -8.35 12.76
N GLU A 187 -19.35 -7.37 13.63
CA GLU A 187 -18.98 -5.97 13.37
C GLU A 187 -17.44 -5.80 13.36
N CYS A 188 -16.93 -5.07 12.37
CA CYS A 188 -15.50 -4.73 12.22
C CYS A 188 -15.26 -3.22 12.28
N PRO A 189 -15.48 -2.54 13.42
CA PRO A 189 -15.42 -1.09 13.53
C PRO A 189 -14.03 -0.49 13.25
N THR A 190 -12.97 -1.31 13.27
CA THR A 190 -11.59 -0.92 12.96
C THR A 190 -11.11 -1.45 11.61
N GLY A 191 -11.99 -2.04 10.79
CA GLY A 191 -11.64 -2.65 9.50
C GLY A 191 -10.98 -4.03 9.61
N GLN A 192 -10.82 -4.56 10.82
CA GLN A 192 -10.10 -5.82 11.07
C GLN A 192 -11.06 -6.98 11.27
N CYS A 193 -10.73 -8.14 10.69
CA CYS A 193 -11.48 -9.38 10.74
C CYS A 193 -10.56 -10.56 11.01
N ALA A 194 -11.12 -11.71 11.37
CA ALA A 194 -10.36 -12.94 11.52
C ALA A 194 -9.69 -13.35 10.19
N GLU A 195 -8.67 -14.20 10.28
CA GLU A 195 -7.88 -14.65 9.13
C GLU A 195 -8.77 -15.17 7.98
N GLY A 196 -8.48 -14.70 6.76
CA GLY A 196 -9.22 -15.06 5.55
C GLY A 196 -10.56 -14.32 5.37
N LEU A 197 -10.87 -13.35 6.23
CA LEU A 197 -12.03 -12.47 6.10
C LEU A 197 -11.59 -11.04 5.78
N ARG A 198 -12.51 -10.26 5.21
CA ARG A 198 -12.35 -8.81 5.02
C ARG A 198 -13.48 -8.05 5.70
N CYS A 199 -13.25 -6.79 6.02
CA CYS A 199 -14.32 -5.91 6.51
C CYS A 199 -15.07 -5.27 5.33
N ASP A 200 -16.36 -5.60 5.17
CA ASP A 200 -17.21 -4.86 4.23
C ASP A 200 -17.50 -3.48 4.81
N LEU A 201 -16.79 -2.45 4.32
CA LEU A 201 -16.93 -1.06 4.79
C LEU A 201 -18.33 -0.47 4.55
N GLY A 202 -19.13 -1.04 3.65
CA GLY A 202 -20.51 -0.63 3.43
C GLY A 202 -21.44 -1.04 4.57
N ASN A 203 -21.18 -2.20 5.18
CA ASN A 203 -22.01 -2.77 6.25
C ASN A 203 -21.30 -2.81 7.63
N ASN A 204 -20.01 -2.52 7.68
CA ASN A 204 -19.11 -2.71 8.82
C ASN A 204 -19.16 -4.12 9.40
N THR A 205 -19.24 -5.14 8.54
CA THR A 205 -19.28 -6.55 8.94
C THR A 205 -18.20 -7.36 8.25
N CYS A 206 -17.63 -8.33 8.94
CA CYS A 206 -16.67 -9.24 8.35
C CYS A 206 -17.35 -10.21 7.38
N VAL A 207 -16.82 -10.30 6.17
CA VAL A 207 -17.35 -11.16 5.11
C VAL A 207 -16.22 -11.98 4.48
N GLN A 208 -16.61 -13.07 3.82
CA GLN A 208 -15.68 -13.81 2.97
C GLN A 208 -15.33 -12.98 1.73
N PRO A 209 -14.04 -12.90 1.36
CA PRO A 209 -13.66 -12.40 0.05
C PRO A 209 -14.34 -13.22 -1.06
N LYS A 210 -14.68 -12.56 -2.15
CA LYS A 210 -15.22 -13.16 -3.37
C LYS A 210 -14.12 -13.96 -4.06
N ALA A 211 -14.49 -15.10 -4.64
CA ALA A 211 -13.55 -15.89 -5.44
C ALA A 211 -13.23 -15.19 -6.77
N ASP A 212 -12.06 -15.47 -7.31
CA ASP A 212 -11.66 -15.01 -8.65
C ASP A 212 -12.70 -15.43 -9.70
N GLY A 213 -13.03 -14.49 -10.60
CA GLY A 213 -14.10 -14.60 -11.59
C GLY A 213 -15.46 -14.07 -11.13
N ALA A 214 -15.63 -13.72 -9.85
CA ALA A 214 -16.86 -13.09 -9.36
C ALA A 214 -16.91 -11.58 -9.67
N GLU A 215 -18.11 -11.01 -9.80
CA GLU A 215 -18.27 -9.55 -9.96
C GLU A 215 -17.84 -8.80 -8.69
N CYS A 216 -17.11 -7.69 -8.84
CA CYS A 216 -16.60 -6.85 -7.76
C CYS A 216 -16.75 -5.36 -8.08
N THR A 217 -16.65 -4.51 -7.05
CA THR A 217 -16.62 -3.06 -7.19
C THR A 217 -15.38 -2.41 -6.59
N SER A 218 -14.62 -3.14 -5.77
CA SER A 218 -13.29 -2.76 -5.29
C SER A 218 -12.39 -3.99 -5.14
N ASP A 219 -11.08 -3.75 -5.16
CA ASP A 219 -10.04 -4.79 -5.10
C ASP A 219 -10.14 -5.67 -3.85
N ASP A 220 -10.36 -5.04 -2.70
CA ASP A 220 -10.46 -5.72 -1.39
C ASP A 220 -11.61 -6.73 -1.35
N GLU A 221 -12.60 -6.64 -2.26
CA GLU A 221 -13.67 -7.62 -2.31
C GLU A 221 -13.20 -9.02 -2.72
N CYS A 222 -12.07 -9.12 -3.40
CA CYS A 222 -11.61 -10.33 -4.05
C CYS A 222 -10.58 -11.06 -3.19
N ALA A 223 -10.59 -12.39 -3.22
CA ALA A 223 -9.60 -13.21 -2.53
C ALA A 223 -8.17 -12.95 -3.02
N SER A 224 -8.03 -12.52 -4.28
CA SER A 224 -6.80 -12.08 -4.92
C SER A 224 -6.39 -10.64 -4.59
N ASN A 225 -7.27 -9.85 -3.97
CA ASN A 225 -7.19 -8.39 -3.87
C ASN A 225 -7.01 -7.67 -5.22
N GLY A 226 -7.70 -8.12 -6.27
CA GLY A 226 -7.72 -7.45 -7.57
C GLY A 226 -9.10 -7.48 -8.21
N CYS A 227 -9.59 -6.31 -8.60
CA CYS A 227 -10.87 -6.12 -9.25
C CYS A 227 -10.69 -5.36 -10.58
N SER A 228 -10.55 -6.09 -11.68
CA SER A 228 -10.44 -5.49 -13.01
C SER A 228 -11.80 -4.92 -13.44
N ALA A 229 -11.96 -3.60 -13.28
CA ALA A 229 -13.16 -2.87 -13.70
C ALA A 229 -12.90 -2.11 -15.01
N VAL A 230 -13.75 -2.35 -16.01
CA VAL A 230 -13.82 -1.47 -17.20
C VAL A 230 -14.82 -0.35 -16.90
N GLN A 231 -14.49 0.89 -17.27
CA GLN A 231 -15.33 2.06 -16.97
C GLN A 231 -16.82 1.82 -17.25
N GLY A 232 -17.65 1.97 -16.21
CA GLY A 232 -19.11 1.84 -16.32
C GLY A 232 -19.67 0.41 -16.21
N THR A 233 -18.83 -0.59 -15.94
CA THR A 233 -19.25 -1.97 -15.65
C THR A 233 -18.70 -2.43 -14.30
N PRO A 234 -19.42 -3.29 -13.55
CA PRO A 234 -18.83 -4.00 -12.42
C PRO A 234 -17.56 -4.72 -12.87
N GLY A 235 -16.52 -4.68 -12.04
CA GLY A 235 -15.29 -5.42 -12.32
C GLY A 235 -15.45 -6.90 -12.08
N VAL A 236 -14.41 -7.66 -12.41
CA VAL A 236 -14.33 -9.09 -12.13
C VAL A 236 -13.09 -9.36 -11.30
N CYS A 237 -13.25 -10.14 -10.23
CA CYS A 237 -12.14 -10.54 -9.38
C CYS A 237 -11.09 -11.29 -10.20
N ASN A 238 -9.86 -10.82 -10.16
CA ASN A 238 -8.72 -11.40 -10.87
C ASN A 238 -7.44 -11.08 -10.09
N GLU A 239 -6.31 -11.65 -10.52
CA GLU A 239 -5.04 -11.22 -9.96
C GLU A 239 -4.82 -9.72 -10.24
N PRO A 240 -4.46 -8.92 -9.23
CA PRO A 240 -4.16 -7.51 -9.43
C PRO A 240 -2.84 -7.36 -10.20
N SER A 241 -2.81 -6.40 -11.14
CA SER A 241 -1.65 -5.96 -11.93
C SER A 241 -0.93 -4.82 -11.22
N VAL A 242 -0.44 -5.06 -10.00
CA VAL A 242 0.23 -4.00 -9.23
C VAL A 242 1.69 -4.34 -9.04
N CYS A 243 2.56 -3.42 -9.45
CA CYS A 243 4.01 -3.44 -9.28
C CYS A 243 4.73 -4.60 -9.96
N ASP A 244 4.32 -4.98 -11.16
CA ASP A 244 5.07 -5.94 -11.97
C ASP A 244 6.02 -5.27 -12.98
N GLY A 245 5.91 -3.94 -13.12
CA GLY A 245 6.75 -3.15 -14.00
C GLY A 245 6.45 -3.36 -15.49
N ASP A 246 5.45 -4.18 -15.82
CA ASP A 246 4.89 -4.25 -17.15
C ASP A 246 3.90 -3.10 -17.29
N LEU A 247 4.08 -2.31 -18.34
CA LEU A 247 3.11 -1.27 -18.66
C LEU A 247 2.03 -1.81 -19.58
N ALA A 248 2.25 -2.95 -20.25
CA ALA A 248 1.42 -3.48 -21.33
C ALA A 248 -0.02 -3.80 -20.89
N ASP A 249 -0.20 -4.22 -19.65
CA ASP A 249 -1.49 -4.43 -19.02
C ASP A 249 -2.07 -3.15 -18.38
N ASP A 250 -1.23 -2.18 -18.03
CA ASP A 250 -1.62 -0.83 -17.62
C ASP A 250 -2.04 0.09 -18.79
N GLU A 251 -1.67 -0.21 -20.04
CA GLU A 251 -1.84 0.74 -21.19
C GLU A 251 -3.30 1.01 -21.56
N ASN A 252 -4.25 0.21 -21.07
CA ASN A 252 -5.68 0.40 -21.34
C ASN A 252 -6.39 1.28 -20.31
N GLU A 253 -5.72 1.66 -19.22
CA GLU A 253 -6.30 2.62 -18.28
C GLU A 253 -6.07 4.05 -18.82
N VAL A 254 -7.09 4.58 -19.50
CA VAL A 254 -7.12 5.99 -19.89
C VAL A 254 -7.30 6.83 -18.62
N TYR A 255 -6.22 7.48 -18.18
CA TYR A 255 -6.09 8.08 -16.85
C TYR A 255 -6.68 9.49 -16.68
N GLY A 256 -7.53 9.91 -17.60
CA GLY A 256 -8.34 11.10 -17.43
C GLY A 256 -8.59 11.84 -18.73
N THR A 257 -9.77 12.45 -18.81
CA THR A 257 -10.10 13.45 -19.82
C THR A 257 -9.84 14.82 -19.22
N CYS A 258 -8.77 15.49 -19.68
CA CYS A 258 -8.61 16.91 -19.45
C CYS A 258 -9.67 17.64 -20.28
N SER A 259 -10.69 18.16 -19.62
CA SER A 259 -11.70 19.01 -20.27
C SER A 259 -11.21 20.46 -20.26
N MET A 260 -10.88 21.00 -21.43
CA MET A 260 -10.56 22.42 -21.58
C MET A 260 -11.80 23.20 -22.01
N HIS A 261 -12.15 24.21 -21.20
CA HIS A 261 -13.26 25.12 -21.52
C HIS A 261 -12.78 26.23 -22.45
N ASP A 262 -13.19 26.19 -23.71
CA ASP A 262 -13.04 27.32 -24.63
C ASP A 262 -14.25 28.27 -24.47
N PRO A 263 -14.08 29.52 -23.99
CA PRO A 263 -15.19 30.47 -23.86
C PRO A 263 -15.84 30.86 -25.20
N ARG A 264 -15.28 30.45 -26.34
CA ARG A 264 -15.78 30.73 -27.69
C ARG A 264 -16.13 29.47 -28.49
N GLY A 265 -15.93 28.27 -27.92
CA GLY A 265 -16.05 26.99 -28.62
C GLY A 265 -16.67 25.89 -27.74
N PRO A 266 -16.91 24.68 -28.31
CA PRO A 266 -17.27 23.52 -27.50
C PRO A 266 -16.09 23.10 -26.62
N ASP A 267 -16.38 22.58 -25.43
CA ASP A 267 -15.36 21.98 -24.56
C ASP A 267 -14.67 20.83 -25.30
N LEU A 268 -13.35 20.88 -25.38
CA LEU A 268 -12.54 19.80 -25.92
C LEU A 268 -12.10 18.90 -24.77
N ALA A 269 -12.39 17.61 -24.89
CA ALA A 269 -11.85 16.58 -24.04
C ALA A 269 -10.55 16.08 -24.67
N ILE A 270 -9.46 16.14 -23.90
CA ILE A 270 -8.16 15.60 -24.28
C ILE A 270 -7.91 14.39 -23.40
N ASP A 271 -7.73 13.23 -24.03
CA ASP A 271 -7.33 12.02 -23.33
C ASP A 271 -5.84 12.14 -23.00
N CYS A 272 -5.52 12.14 -21.70
CA CYS A 272 -4.15 12.12 -21.24
C CYS A 272 -3.85 10.73 -20.64
N ARG A 273 -2.73 10.15 -21.07
CA ARG A 273 -2.14 8.94 -20.51
C ARG A 273 -0.85 9.31 -19.77
N LEU A 274 -0.51 8.62 -18.69
CA LEU A 274 0.84 8.72 -18.15
C LEU A 274 1.74 7.85 -19.04
N GLY A 275 2.62 8.47 -19.82
CA GLY A 275 3.61 7.77 -20.62
C GLY A 275 4.59 7.01 -19.73
N THR A 276 5.32 6.07 -20.33
CA THR A 276 6.27 5.16 -19.66
C THR A 276 7.39 5.86 -18.90
N SER A 277 7.62 7.14 -19.19
CA SER A 277 8.58 8.01 -18.49
C SER A 277 8.05 8.67 -17.22
N GLY A 278 6.81 8.38 -16.81
CA GLY A 278 6.13 9.08 -15.71
C GLY A 278 5.65 10.49 -16.10
N ILE A 279 5.64 10.79 -17.40
CA ILE A 279 5.22 12.07 -17.97
C ILE A 279 3.84 11.89 -18.59
N TRP A 280 2.92 12.82 -18.33
CA TRP A 280 1.64 12.83 -19.02
C TRP A 280 1.83 13.10 -20.52
N GLU A 281 1.47 12.12 -21.34
CA GLU A 281 1.30 12.24 -22.79
C GLU A 281 -0.19 12.48 -23.06
N CYS A 282 -0.52 13.61 -23.66
CA CYS A 282 -1.91 13.94 -24.00
C CYS A 282 -2.08 13.84 -25.52
N ASP A 283 -3.01 12.99 -25.97
CA ASP A 283 -3.37 12.89 -27.37
C ASP A 283 -4.51 13.85 -27.69
N CYS A 284 -4.20 14.92 -28.42
CA CYS A 284 -5.20 15.86 -28.93
C CYS A 284 -5.92 15.23 -30.12
N ASN A 285 -7.01 14.50 -29.84
CA ASN A 285 -7.77 13.75 -30.84
C ASN A 285 -8.69 14.62 -31.73
N ALA A 286 -8.30 15.86 -32.03
CA ALA A 286 -9.11 16.74 -32.86
C ALA A 286 -9.04 16.37 -34.35
N ASP A 287 -7.91 15.86 -34.87
CA ASP A 287 -7.72 15.64 -36.33
C ASP A 287 -6.82 14.44 -36.72
N GLY A 288 -6.51 13.51 -35.79
CA GLY A 288 -5.64 12.36 -36.09
C GLY A 288 -4.16 12.70 -36.29
N VAL A 289 -3.70 13.81 -35.69
CA VAL A 289 -2.28 14.18 -35.63
C VAL A 289 -1.80 13.98 -34.20
N GLU A 290 -0.94 12.98 -33.98
CA GLU A 290 -0.24 12.77 -32.70
C GLU A 290 0.69 13.97 -32.43
N THR A 291 0.52 14.65 -31.30
CA THR A 291 1.46 15.65 -30.80
C THR A 291 1.86 15.29 -29.39
N SER A 292 3.14 15.00 -29.16
CA SER A 292 3.68 14.79 -27.81
C SER A 292 3.98 16.12 -27.12
N CYS A 293 3.54 16.27 -25.86
CA CYS A 293 3.87 17.41 -25.01
C CYS A 293 4.91 17.00 -23.98
N SER A 294 6.03 17.73 -23.89
CA SER A 294 7.03 17.53 -22.84
C SER A 294 6.81 18.50 -21.66
N PRO A 295 6.95 18.06 -20.39
CA PRO A 295 6.87 18.94 -19.23
C PRO A 295 7.95 20.02 -19.27
N GLY A 296 7.55 21.28 -19.13
CA GLY A 296 8.47 22.41 -19.04
C GLY A 296 8.91 23.02 -20.37
N ALA A 297 8.53 22.44 -21.51
CA ALA A 297 8.64 23.12 -22.80
C ALA A 297 7.39 23.97 -23.02
N TRP A 298 7.47 25.26 -22.71
CA TRP A 298 6.54 26.28 -23.20
C TRP A 298 6.89 26.68 -24.65
N ASP A 299 7.50 25.78 -25.42
CA ASP A 299 7.78 26.09 -26.81
C ASP A 299 6.46 26.01 -27.57
N GLU A 300 6.13 27.14 -28.19
CA GLU A 300 4.95 27.33 -29.04
C GLU A 300 4.83 26.13 -29.97
N VAL A 301 3.70 25.42 -29.90
CA VAL A 301 3.36 24.39 -30.87
C VAL A 301 3.49 25.05 -32.25
N GLY A 302 4.39 24.54 -33.09
CA GLY A 302 4.84 25.24 -34.30
C GLY A 302 3.69 25.75 -35.17
N GLU A 303 3.92 26.90 -35.81
CA GLU A 303 2.92 27.60 -36.64
C GLU A 303 2.24 26.62 -37.61
N GLY A 304 0.90 26.49 -37.51
CA GLY A 304 0.06 25.62 -38.33
C GLY A 304 -0.50 24.37 -37.65
N SER A 305 -0.26 24.14 -36.35
CA SER A 305 -0.94 23.08 -35.60
C SER A 305 -2.32 23.53 -35.09
N VAL A 306 -3.29 22.62 -34.98
CA VAL A 306 -4.58 22.92 -34.34
C VAL A 306 -4.46 23.25 -32.83
N CYS A 307 -3.28 23.01 -32.25
CA CYS A 307 -2.92 23.36 -30.88
C CYS A 307 -2.14 24.69 -30.79
N GLU A 308 -2.03 25.44 -31.89
CA GLU A 308 -1.34 26.73 -31.92
C GLU A 308 -2.09 27.77 -31.05
N GLY A 309 -1.43 28.27 -30.01
CA GLY A 309 -2.01 29.18 -29.00
C GLY A 309 -2.57 28.52 -27.75
N TRP A 310 -2.49 27.18 -27.63
CA TRP A 310 -2.98 26.42 -26.48
C TRP A 310 -1.79 26.05 -25.59
N GLY A 311 -1.68 26.68 -24.42
CA GLY A 311 -0.63 26.35 -23.46
C GLY A 311 -0.85 24.94 -22.89
N CYS A 312 0.22 24.13 -22.82
CA CYS A 312 0.19 22.81 -22.19
C CYS A 312 -0.48 22.88 -20.80
N CYS A 313 -1.46 22.01 -20.57
CA CYS A 313 -2.29 21.93 -19.38
C CYS A 313 -1.47 22.07 -18.08
N GLY A 314 -1.55 23.23 -17.43
CA GLY A 314 -1.14 23.36 -16.04
C GLY A 314 -2.17 22.65 -15.17
N PHE A 315 -1.84 21.49 -14.60
CA PHE A 315 -2.62 20.92 -13.51
C PHE A 315 -2.55 21.88 -12.32
N SER A 316 -3.57 22.73 -12.16
CA SER A 316 -3.80 23.36 -10.87
C SER A 316 -4.44 22.30 -9.98
N ALA A 317 -3.65 21.69 -9.09
CA ALA A 317 -4.21 20.94 -7.97
C ALA A 317 -5.07 21.92 -7.16
N ARG A 318 -6.40 21.91 -7.37
CA ARG A 318 -7.32 22.54 -6.43
C ARG A 318 -7.32 21.65 -5.20
N ALA A 319 -6.58 22.04 -4.18
CA ALA A 319 -6.78 21.54 -2.82
C ALA A 319 -8.28 21.64 -2.49
N ARG A 320 -8.90 20.51 -2.17
CA ARG A 320 -10.21 20.49 -1.50
C ARG A 320 -9.98 20.63 0.00
#